data_AF-A0A1H3G6P7-F1
#
_entry.id   AF-A0A1H3G6P7-F1
#
_cell.length_a   1.000
_cell.length_b   1.000
_cell.length_c   1.000
_cell.angle_alpha   90.00
_cell.angle_beta   90.00
_cell.angle_gamma   90.00
#
_symmetry.space_group_name_H-M   'P 1'
#
loop_
_entity.id
_entity.type
_entity.pdbx_description
1 polymer ?
#
loop_
_entity_poly.entity_id
_entity_poly.type
_entity_poly.pdbx_seq_one_letter_code
_entity_poly.pdbx_strand_id
1 'polypeptide(L)' 'MRLVAEFTTEPFVGEGPAPAHAIETLHVVQESGVICEFGPLGTSLTGEDDTLLPVLGQVLSAAFAHGATRVSLQVERIDD' A
#
# COMPACT_ATOMS: atom_id res chain seq x y z
N MET A 1 -10.50 15.50 0.27
CA MET A 1 -10.99 14.97 -1.02
C MET A 1 -10.91 13.46 -0.94
N ARG A 2 -11.91 12.72 -1.44
CA ARG A 2 -11.87 11.26 -1.31
C ARG A 2 -11.00 10.63 -2.40
N LEU A 3 -10.10 9.75 -1.99
CA LEU A 3 -9.16 9.04 -2.86
C LEU A 3 -9.30 7.53 -2.68
N VAL A 4 -9.09 6.79 -3.77
CA VAL A 4 -8.77 5.36 -3.76
C VAL A 4 -7.33 5.22 -4.21
N ALA A 5 -6.56 4.39 -3.53
CA ALA A 5 -5.25 4.00 -3.98
C ALA A 5 -5.11 2.48 -4.02
N GLU A 6 -4.35 1.98 -4.98
CA GLU A 6 -3.97 0.58 -5.05
C GLU A 6 -2.46 0.49 -5.22
N PHE A 7 -1.82 -0.42 -4.49
CA PHE A 7 -0.40 -0.65 -4.65
C PHE A 7 0.00 -2.12 -4.62
N THR A 8 1.09 -2.40 -5.33
CA THR A 8 1.83 -3.66 -5.26
C THR A 8 3.30 -3.39 -5.04
N THR A 9 3.97 -4.36 -4.44
CA THR A 9 5.40 -4.33 -4.16
C THR A 9 6.06 -5.57 -4.72
N GLU A 10 7.23 -5.40 -5.32
CA GLU A 10 8.03 -6.45 -5.94
C GLU A 10 9.42 -6.51 -5.29
N PRO A 11 10.11 -7.67 -5.29
CA PRO A 11 9.82 -8.87 -6.07
C PRO A 11 8.69 -9.73 -5.49
N PHE A 12 7.83 -10.25 -6.38
CA PHE A 12 6.87 -11.27 -6.02
C PHE A 12 7.59 -12.59 -5.73
N VAL A 13 7.42 -13.11 -4.51
CA VAL A 13 7.86 -14.45 -4.13
C VAL A 13 6.62 -15.32 -4.12
N GLY A 14 6.58 -16.30 -5.03
CA GLY A 14 5.42 -17.17 -5.22
C GLY A 14 5.13 -18.05 -4.00
N GLU A 15 5.62 -19.28 -4.00
CA GLU A 15 5.43 -20.19 -2.87
C GLU A 15 6.27 -19.73 -1.66
N GLY A 16 5.63 -19.66 -0.49
CA GLY A 16 6.29 -19.35 0.77
C GLY A 16 5.63 -18.18 1.52
N PRO A 17 6.26 -17.72 2.61
CA PRO A 17 5.82 -16.52 3.32
C PRO A 17 5.89 -15.29 2.42
N ALA A 18 4.97 -14.34 2.63
CA ALA A 18 5.05 -13.04 1.98
C ALA A 18 6.41 -12.37 2.28
N PRO A 19 7.01 -11.67 1.30
CA PRO A 19 8.28 -11.01 1.51
C PRO A 19 8.14 -9.83 2.48
N ALA A 20 9.22 -9.47 3.17
CA ALA A 20 9.21 -8.43 4.22
C ALA A 20 8.62 -7.09 3.73
N HIS A 21 8.96 -6.68 2.50
CA HIS A 21 8.42 -5.45 1.93
C HIS A 21 6.89 -5.46 1.75
N ALA A 22 6.26 -6.63 1.58
CA ALA A 22 4.81 -6.75 1.51
C ALA A 22 4.18 -6.77 2.91
N ILE A 23 4.84 -7.42 3.87
CA ILE A 23 4.37 -7.50 5.26
C ILE A 23 4.43 -6.12 5.94
N GLU A 24 5.57 -5.44 5.85
CA GLU A 24 5.77 -4.18 6.56
C GLU A 24 4.95 -3.04 5.97
N THR A 25 4.70 -3.05 4.66
CA THR A 25 3.77 -2.10 4.05
C THR A 25 2.34 -2.35 4.48
N LEU A 26 1.93 -3.61 4.63
CA LEU A 26 0.63 -3.95 5.21
C LEU A 26 0.50 -3.48 6.66
N HIS A 27 1.55 -3.64 7.50
CA HIS A 27 1.56 -3.12 8.86
C HIS A 27 1.35 -1.60 8.91
N VAL A 28 2.08 -0.83 8.09
CA VAL A 28 1.91 0.62 7.99
C VAL A 28 0.45 0.99 7.70
N VAL A 29 -0.19 0.28 6.77
CA VAL A 29 -1.59 0.53 6.38
C VAL A 29 -2.56 0.15 7.51
N GLN A 30 -2.33 -0.97 8.20
CA GLN A 30 -3.17 -1.41 9.31
C GLN A 30 -3.07 -0.45 10.51
N GLU A 31 -1.88 0.08 10.80
CA GLU A 31 -1.64 1.02 11.89
C GLU A 31 -2.20 2.41 11.62
N SER A 32 -2.36 2.79 10.34
CA SER A 32 -2.86 4.12 9.99
C SER A 32 -4.38 4.29 10.15
N GLY A 33 -5.12 3.19 10.36
CA GLY A 33 -6.57 3.22 10.55
C GLY A 33 -7.37 3.61 9.30
N VAL A 34 -6.73 3.64 8.12
CA VAL A 34 -7.41 3.85 6.84
C VAL A 34 -8.15 2.58 6.45
N ILE A 35 -9.24 2.73 5.68
CA ILE A 35 -9.95 1.56 5.16
C ILE A 35 -9.06 0.91 4.12
N CYS A 36 -8.73 -0.37 4.32
CA CYS A 36 -7.89 -1.13 3.39
C CYS A 36 -8.44 -2.52 3.10
N GLU A 37 -8.20 -2.99 1.89
CA GLU A 37 -8.45 -4.36 1.46
C GLU A 37 -7.14 -4.97 0.94
N PHE A 38 -6.70 -6.06 1.56
CA PHE A 38 -5.53 -6.80 1.13
C PHE A 38 -5.96 -7.97 0.24
N GLY A 39 -5.46 -8.02 -0.99
CA GLY A 39 -5.84 -9.00 -1.99
C GLY A 39 -4.66 -9.61 -2.75
N PRO A 40 -4.91 -10.66 -3.55
CA PRO A 40 -3.87 -11.35 -4.32
C PRO A 40 -3.21 -10.47 -5.40
N LEU A 41 -3.84 -9.35 -5.76
CA LEU A 41 -3.38 -8.43 -6.81
C LEU A 41 -2.83 -7.11 -6.25
N GLY A 42 -2.74 -6.96 -4.92
CA GLY A 42 -2.29 -5.74 -4.28
C GLY A 42 -3.10 -5.36 -3.06
N THR A 43 -2.80 -4.18 -2.51
CA THR A 43 -3.54 -3.59 -1.40
C THR A 43 -4.28 -2.36 -1.90
N SER A 44 -5.59 -2.32 -1.70
CA SER A 44 -6.43 -1.16 -1.98
C SER A 44 -6.70 -0.39 -0.70
N LEU A 45 -6.71 0.94 -0.78
CA LEU A 45 -6.92 1.87 0.33
C LEU A 45 -7.95 2.92 -0.07
N THR A 46 -8.80 3.33 0.85
CA THR A 46 -9.76 4.42 0.63
C THR A 46 -9.77 5.36 1.83
N GLY A 47 -9.77 6.66 1.56
CA GLY A 47 -9.80 7.68 2.61
C GLY A 47 -9.81 9.10 2.07
N GLU A 48 -9.84 10.06 2.99
CA GLU A 48 -9.60 11.47 2.67
C GLU A 48 -8.11 11.70 2.36
N ASP A 49 -7.81 12.60 1.42
CA ASP A 49 -6.47 13.00 1.00
C ASP A 49 -5.51 13.34 2.14
N ASP A 50 -5.96 14.12 3.12
CA ASP A 50 -5.17 14.53 4.28
C ASP A 50 -4.70 13.37 5.15
N THR A 51 -5.35 12.22 5.02
CA THR A 51 -5.06 10.98 5.75
C THR A 51 -4.38 9.96 4.84
N LEU A 52 -4.87 9.78 3.61
CA LEU A 52 -4.40 8.77 2.67
C LEU A 52 -2.99 9.09 2.13
N LEU A 53 -2.75 10.34 1.71
CA LEU A 53 -1.48 10.70 1.06
C LEU A 53 -0.26 10.54 2.00
N PRO A 54 -0.32 10.94 3.29
CA PRO A 54 0.76 10.65 4.24
C PRO A 54 1.03 9.14 4.38
N VAL A 55 -0.01 8.31 4.42
CA VAL A 55 0.12 6.84 4.54
C VAL A 55 0.80 6.27 3.30
N LEU A 56 0.43 6.71 2.09
CA LEU A 56 1.10 6.28 0.86
C LEU A 56 2.59 6.63 0.86
N GLY A 57 2.99 7.78 1.41
CA GLY A 57 4.39 8.13 1.59
C GLY A 57 5.14 7.18 2.55
N GLN A 58 4.49 6.77 3.64
CA GLN A 58 5.04 5.77 4.57
C GLN A 58 5.12 4.38 3.93
N VAL A 59 4.12 3.98 3.15
CA VAL A 59 4.12 2.72 2.38
C VAL A 59 5.30 2.67 1.42
N LEU A 60 5.52 3.73 0.62
CA LEU A 60 6.67 3.78 -0.29
C LEU A 60 7.99 3.67 0.47
N SER A 61 8.12 4.39 1.58
CA SER A 61 9.33 4.36 2.42
C SER A 61 9.58 2.96 3.01
N ALA A 62 8.54 2.33 3.57
CA ALA A 62 8.60 1.00 4.16
C ALA A 62 8.91 -0.08 3.12
N ALA A 63 8.32 0.01 1.91
CA ALA A 63 8.57 -0.94 0.84
C ALA A 63 10.06 -1.02 0.50
N PHE A 64 10.68 0.12 0.17
CA PHE A 64 12.09 0.15 -0.22
C PHE A 64 13.03 -0.14 0.95
N ALA A 65 12.69 0.28 2.18
CA ALA A 65 13.48 -0.05 3.37
C ALA A 65 13.54 -1.57 3.65
N HIS A 66 12.52 -2.32 3.25
CA HIS A 66 12.40 -3.76 3.48
C HIS A 66 12.63 -4.60 2.22
N GLY A 67 13.32 -4.04 1.23
CA GLY A 67 13.84 -4.78 0.09
C GLY A 67 12.90 -4.88 -1.11
N ALA A 68 11.89 -4.01 -1.21
CA ALA A 68 11.21 -3.84 -2.48
C ALA A 68 12.22 -3.31 -3.52
N THR A 69 12.21 -3.88 -4.71
CA THR A 69 12.95 -3.37 -5.87
C THR A 69 12.07 -2.51 -6.76
N ARG A 70 10.74 -2.63 -6.62
CA ARG A 70 9.76 -1.85 -7.36
C ARG A 70 8.45 -1.75 -6.57
N VAL A 71 7.79 -0.61 -6.71
CA VAL A 71 6.42 -0.38 -6.25
C VAL A 71 5.60 0.11 -7.45
N SER A 72 4.43 -0.47 -7.66
CA SER A 72 3.41 0.09 -8.56
C SER A 72 2.32 0.72 -7.71
N LEU A 73 1.97 1.97 -7.97
CA LEU A 73 0.99 2.73 -7.21
C LEU A 73 0.05 3.45 -8.17
N GLN A 74 -1.25 3.25 -7.96
CA GLN A 74 -2.33 3.98 -8.60
C GLN A 74 -3.07 4.78 -7.54
N VAL A 75 -3.41 6.03 -7.85
CA VAL A 75 -4.19 6.91 -6.97
C VAL A 75 -5.24 7.60 -7.83
N GLU A 76 -6.49 7.42 -7.46
CA GLU A 76 -7.65 7.96 -8.16
C GLU A 76 -8.44 8.85 -7.22
N ARG A 77 -8.87 10.00 -7.75
CA ARG A 77 -9.86 10.83 -7.08
C ARG A 77 -11.24 10.22 -7.33
N ILE A 78 -12.00 9.97 -6.27
CA ILE A 78 -13.42 9.66 -6.43
C ILE A 78 -14.15 10.99 -6.49
N ASP A 79 -14.65 11.35 -7.67
CA ASP A 79 -15.64 12.42 -7.80
C ASP A 79 -17.00 11.90 -7.32
N ASP A 80 -17.79 12.77 -6.68
CA ASP A 80 -19.23 12.52 -6.47
C ASP A 80 -19.99 12.51 -7.80
#